data_AF-A0A820CMY4-F1
#
_entry.id   AF-A0A820CMY4-F1
#
_cell.length_a   1.000
_cell.length_b   1.000
_cell.length_c   1.000
_cell.angle_alpha   90.00
_cell.angle_beta   90.00
_cell.angle_gamma   90.00
#
_symmetry.space_group_name_H-M   'P 1'
#
loop_
_entity.id
_entity.type
_entity.pdbx_description
1 polymer ?
#
loop_
_entity_poly.entity_id
_entity_poly.type
_entity_poly.pdbx_seq_one_letter_code
_entity_poly.pdbx_strand_id
1 'polypeptide(L)' 'MKSKDLRKVVMRMTDDGISSRQIAKELRNVVSDRTVRRWQHLYKRTGSIDLNVPNGRPRIVRTKQLIQK' A
#
# COMPACT_ATOMS: atom_id res chain seq x y z
N MET A 1 13.58 -2.78 10.12
CA MET A 1 12.87 -3.42 8.98
C MET A 1 12.39 -2.32 8.06
N LYS A 2 12.65 -2.37 6.74
CA LYS A 2 12.22 -1.28 5.83
C LYS A 2 10.74 -1.47 5.49
N SER A 3 10.02 -0.37 5.23
CA SER A 3 8.57 -0.37 5.01
C SER A 3 8.12 -1.22 3.81
N LYS A 4 8.99 -1.40 2.81
CA LYS A 4 8.74 -2.29 1.66
C LYS A 4 8.70 -3.77 2.05
N ASP A 5 9.47 -4.17 3.05
CA ASP A 5 9.54 -5.57 3.49
C ASP A 5 8.25 -5.95 4.22
N LEU A 6 7.71 -5.04 5.03
CA LEU A 6 6.43 -5.23 5.74
C LEU A 6 5.27 -5.45 4.77
N ARG A 7 5.19 -4.66 3.69
CA ARG A 7 4.13 -4.82 2.68
C ARG A 7 4.17 -6.19 2.03
N LYS A 8 5.36 -6.67 1.63
CA LYS A 8 5.54 -8.00 1.05
C LYS A 8 5.13 -9.11 2.01
N VAL A 9 5.47 -8.97 3.29
CA VAL A 9 5.04 -9.92 4.33
C VAL A 9 3.52 -9.93 4.46
N VAL A 10 2.87 -8.76 4.48
CA VAL A 10 1.40 -8.68 4.52
C VAL A 10 0.77 -9.30 3.28
N MET A 11 1.33 -9.11 2.08
CA MET A 11 0.82 -9.76 0.85
C MET A 11 0.83 -11.27 0.99
N ARG A 12 1.99 -11.87 1.33
CA ARG A 12 2.14 -13.32 1.50
C ARG A 12 1.15 -13.88 2.52
N MET A 13 1.10 -13.28 3.72
CA MET A 13 0.17 -13.71 4.75
C MET A 13 -1.30 -13.54 4.35
N THR A 14 -1.60 -12.61 3.44
CA THR A 14 -2.96 -12.43 2.90
C THR A 14 -3.29 -13.51 1.87
N ASP A 15 -2.32 -13.91 1.04
CA ASP A 15 -2.45 -15.06 0.15
C ASP A 15 -2.64 -16.36 0.93
N ASP A 16 -1.97 -16.49 2.08
CA ASP A 16 -2.12 -17.60 3.03
C ASP A 16 -3.46 -17.58 3.81
N GLY A 17 -4.33 -16.59 3.55
CA GLY A 17 -5.65 -16.48 4.19
C GLY A 17 -5.63 -16.00 5.63
N ILE A 18 -4.51 -15.47 6.13
CA ILE A 18 -4.38 -15.01 7.52
C ILE A 18 -5.17 -13.72 7.74
N SER A 19 -5.86 -13.66 8.90
CA SER A 19 -6.62 -12.47 9.28
C SER A 19 -5.72 -11.27 9.57
N SER A 20 -6.18 -10.06 9.24
CA SER A 20 -5.48 -8.78 9.52
C SER A 20 -5.02 -8.64 10.97
N ARG A 21 -5.85 -9.08 11.92
CA ARG A 21 -5.54 -9.02 13.35
C ARG A 21 -4.35 -9.89 13.73
N GLN A 22 -4.25 -11.06 13.11
CA GLN A 22 -3.17 -12.01 13.35
C GLN A 22 -1.88 -11.54 12.67
N ILE A 23 -1.97 -11.01 11.45
CA ILE A 23 -0.85 -10.35 10.77
C ILE A 23 -0.29 -9.19 11.59
N ALA A 24 -1.15 -8.33 12.17
CA ALA A 24 -0.71 -7.23 13.02
C ALA A 24 0.04 -7.72 14.28
N LYS A 25 -0.41 -8.83 14.88
CA LYS A 25 0.28 -9.49 16.00
C LYS A 25 1.63 -10.08 15.59
N GLU A 26 1.70 -10.77 14.46
CA GLU A 26 2.95 -11.33 13.89
C GLU A 26 3.97 -10.23 13.60
N LEU A 27 3.50 -9.09 13.11
CA LEU A 27 4.32 -7.89 12.91
C LEU A 27 4.61 -7.14 14.21
N ARG A 28 4.36 -7.72 15.40
CA ARG A 28 4.60 -7.11 16.73
C ARG A 28 4.02 -5.70 16.87
N ASN A 29 2.86 -5.44 16.26
CA ASN A 29 2.23 -4.12 16.20
C ASN A 29 3.10 -3.00 15.57
N VAL A 30 4.14 -3.35 14.79
CA VAL A 30 4.89 -2.37 13.97
C VAL A 30 3.95 -1.67 12.99
N VAL A 31 2.88 -2.35 12.58
CA VAL A 31 1.81 -1.82 11.73
C VAL A 31 0.49 -2.02 12.45
N SER A 32 -0.34 -0.97 12.50
CA SER A 32 -1.67 -1.06 13.11
C SER A 32 -2.59 -2.02 12.35
N ASP A 33 -3.51 -2.70 13.05
CA ASP A 33 -4.54 -3.55 12.44
C ASP A 33 -5.33 -2.81 11.34
N ARG A 34 -5.61 -1.52 11.56
CA ARG A 34 -6.29 -0.66 10.57
C ARG A 34 -5.49 -0.53 9.28
N THR A 35 -4.17 -0.36 9.39
CA THR A 35 -3.28 -0.28 8.23
C THR A 35 -3.20 -1.62 7.50
N VAL A 36 -3.09 -2.73 8.23
CA VAL A 36 -3.09 -4.07 7.65
C VAL A 36 -4.40 -4.35 6.91
N ARG A 37 -5.56 -4.06 7.53
CA ARG A 37 -6.88 -4.18 6.87
C ARG A 37 -6.95 -3.38 5.57
N ARG A 38 -6.46 -2.14 5.59
CA ARG A 38 -6.43 -1.29 4.39
C ARG A 38 -5.59 -1.92 3.29
N TRP A 39 -4.42 -2.46 3.63
CA TRP A 39 -3.54 -3.14 2.68
C TRP A 39 -4.17 -4.42 2.12
N GLN A 40 -4.82 -5.23 2.96
CA GLN A 40 -5.54 -6.42 2.52
C GLN A 40 -6.64 -6.07 1.52
N HIS A 41 -7.49 -5.08 1.84
CA HIS A 41 -8.54 -4.65 0.93
C HIS A 41 -7.98 -4.09 -0.39
N LEU A 42 -6.92 -3.31 -0.33
CA LEU A 42 -6.30 -2.74 -1.54
C LEU A 42 -5.71 -3.84 -2.41
N TYR A 43 -4.99 -4.79 -1.81
CA TYR A 43 -4.38 -5.93 -2.48
C TYR A 43 -5.43 -6.82 -3.14
N LYS A 44 -6.49 -7.20 -2.41
CA LYS A 44 -7.60 -7.98 -2.97
C LYS A 44 -8.31 -7.30 -4.15
N ARG A 45 -8.33 -5.97 -4.17
CA ARG A 45 -9.03 -5.20 -5.22
C ARG A 45 -8.15 -4.89 -6.43
N THR A 46 -6.85 -4.71 -6.24
CA THR A 46 -5.95 -4.17 -7.27
C THR A 46 -4.75 -5.05 -7.59
N GLY A 47 -4.51 -6.11 -6.82
CA GLY A 47 -3.32 -6.94 -6.91
C GLY A 47 -2.04 -6.27 -6.39
N SER A 48 -2.12 -5.04 -5.87
CA SER A 48 -0.97 -4.30 -5.34
C SER A 48 -1.31 -3.55 -4.06
N ILE A 49 -0.33 -3.44 -3.15
CA ILE A 49 -0.42 -2.57 -1.96
C ILE A 49 0.14 -1.18 -2.26
N ASP A 50 0.92 -1.03 -3.33
CA ASP A 50 1.49 0.26 -3.71
C ASP A 50 0.39 1.14 -4.31
N LEU A 51 0.16 2.29 -3.67
CA LEU A 51 -0.68 3.35 -4.18
C LEU A 51 0.06 3.99 -5.37
N ASN A 52 -0.06 3.39 -6.56
CA ASN A 52 0.43 4.00 -7.81
C ASN A 52 -0.18 5.38 -8.05
N VAL A 53 -1.36 5.63 -7.46
CA VAL A 53 -2.00 6.93 -7.44
C VAL A 53 -2.01 7.43 -6.00
N PRO A 54 -1.32 8.54 -5.68
CA PRO A 54 -1.49 9.16 -4.38
C PRO A 54 -2.97 9.54 -4.20
N ASN A 55 -3.59 9.12 -3.09
CA ASN A 55 -4.93 9.60 -2.74
C ASN A 55 -4.86 11.12 -2.54
N GLY A 56 -5.31 11.88 -3.52
CA GLY A 56 -5.29 13.35 -3.51
C GLY A 56 -5.77 13.94 -4.83
N ARG A 57 -5.99 15.26 -4.86
CA ARG A 57 -6.32 16.00 -6.08
C ARG A 57 -5.18 15.79 -7.09
N PRO A 58 -5.45 15.41 -8.34
CA PRO A 58 -4.41 15.31 -9.36
C PRO A 58 -3.65 16.63 -9.42
N ARG A 59 -2.34 16.56 -9.18
CA ARG A 59 -1.48 17.73 -9.22
C ARG A 59 -1.37 18.11 -10.69
N ILE A 60 -2.05 19.18 -11.10
CA ILE A 60 -1.89 19.75 -12.44
C ILE A 60 -0.45 20.29 -12.51
N VAL A 61 0.46 19.49 -13.02
CA VAL A 61 1.81 19.94 -13.35
C VAL A 61 1.65 20.75 -14.63
N ARG A 62 1.68 22.09 -14.51
CA ARG A 62 1.74 22.99 -15.67
C ARG A 62 3.08 22.73 -16.35
N THR A 63 3.13 21.77 -17.27
CA THR A 63 4.24 21.65 -18.21
C THR A 63 4.29 22.98 -18.95
N LYS A 64 5.34 23.77 -18.73
CA LYS A 64 5.67 24.86 -19.63
C LYS A 64 5.93 24.17 -20.97
N GLN A 65 4.94 24.16 -21.85
CA GLN A 65 5.19 23.75 -23.23
C GLN A 65 6.35 24.62 -23.72
N LEU A 66 7.44 23.95 -24.09
CA LEU A 66 8.58 24.58 -24.75
C LEU A 66 8.02 25.37 -25.92
N ILE A 67 8.12 26.70 -25.83
CA ILE A 67 7.89 27.58 -26.98
C ILE A 67 8.97 27.16 -27.99
N GLN A 68 8.59 26.35 -28.98
CA GLN A 68 9.43 26.13 -30.15
C GLN A 68 9.50 27.46 -30.89
N LYS A 69 10.72 27.95 -31.06
CA LYS A 69 11.05 29.18 -31.77
C LYS A 69 11.03 28.94 -33.28
#